data_AF-A0A963PKT6-F1
#
_entry.id   AF-A0A963PKT6-F1
#
_cell.length_a   1.000
_cell.length_b   1.000
_cell.length_c   1.000
_cell.angle_alpha   90.00
_cell.angle_beta   90.00
_cell.angle_gamma   90.00
#
_symmetry.space_group_name_H-M   'P 1'
#
loop_
_entity.id
_entity.type
_entity.pdbx_description
1 polymer ?
#
loop_
_entity_poly.entity_id
_entity_poly.type
_entity_poly.pdbx_seq_one_letter_code
_entity_poly.pdbx_strand_id
1 'polypeptide(L)' 'MLKQRVITAIVLLALLLPALFADAVWPFALFTLAMVAAAGWEWGRLNGLRDIGALVLAAIVLALCIGS' A
#
# COMPACT_ATOMS: atom_id res chain seq x y z
N MET A 1 -13.44 18.43 5.93
CA MET A 1 -13.05 17.24 6.71
C MET A 1 -13.87 16.00 6.39
N LEU A 2 -15.21 15.99 6.55
CA LEU A 2 -16.03 14.81 6.23
C LEU A 2 -16.06 14.45 4.74
N LYS A 3 -16.27 15.44 3.86
CA LYS A 3 -16.32 15.20 2.40
C LYS A 3 -15.04 14.53 1.87
N GLN A 4 -13.87 15.02 2.28
CA GLN A 4 -12.58 14.46 1.84
C GLN A 4 -12.39 13.01 2.32
N ARG A 5 -12.71 12.71 3.58
CA ARG A 5 -12.63 11.34 4.12
C ARG A 5 -13.54 10.37 3.36
N VAL A 6 -14.77 10.77 3.07
CA VAL A 6 -15.74 9.96 2.31
C VAL A 6 -15.26 9.73 0.88
N ILE A 7 -14.76 10.78 0.20
CA ILE A 7 -14.24 10.66 -1.17
C ILE A 7 -13.06 9.68 -1.20
N THR A 8 -12.08 9.81 -0.31
CA THR A 8 -10.94 8.89 -0.27
C THR A 8 -11.38 7.45 -0.02
N ALA A 9 -12.33 7.22 0.89
CA ALA A 9 -12.85 5.88 1.15
C ALA A 9 -13.52 5.27 -0.10
N ILE A 10 -14.35 6.05 -0.80
CA ILE A 10 -15.01 5.60 -2.05
C ILE A 10 -13.96 5.30 -3.13
N VAL A 11 -12.93 6.14 -3.28
CA VAL A 11 -11.85 5.91 -4.25
C VAL A 11 -11.10 4.62 -3.94
N LEU A 12 -10.72 4.39 -2.68
CA LEU A 12 -10.06 3.15 -2.27
C LEU A 12 -10.94 1.93 -2.52
N LEU A 13 -12.25 2.03 -2.24
CA LEU A 13 -13.20 0.95 -2.50
C LEU A 13 -13.33 0.65 -4.00
N ALA A 14 -13.39 1.70 -4.83
CA ALA A 14 -13.47 1.59 -6.28
C ALA A 14 -12.21 0.97 -6.90
N LEU A 15 -11.05 1.08 -6.25
CA LEU A 15 -9.82 0.40 -6.65
C LEU A 15 -9.76 -1.05 -6.14
N LEU A 16 -10.21 -1.29 -4.91
CA LEU A 16 -10.17 -2.62 -4.28
C LEU A 16 -11.14 -3.61 -4.92
N LEU A 17 -12.40 -3.20 -5.18
CA LEU A 17 -13.43 -4.12 -5.67
C LEU A 17 -13.08 -4.77 -7.03
N PRO A 18 -12.61 -4.03 -8.05
CA PRO A 18 -12.17 -4.63 -9.30
C PRO A 18 -10.98 -5.57 -9.12
N ALA A 19 -10.05 -5.23 -8.23
CA ALA A 19 -8.91 -6.09 -7.93
C ALA A 19 -9.33 -7.41 -7.26
N LEU A 20 -10.37 -7.36 -6.42
CA LEU A 20 -10.92 -8.53 -5.71
C LEU A 20 -11.73 -9.46 -6.63
N PHE A 21 -12.50 -8.89 -7.56
CA PHE A 21 -13.38 -9.65 -8.46
C PHE A 21 -12.72 -10.03 -9.78
N ALA A 22 -11.46 -9.65 -10.02
CA ALA A 22 -10.73 -10.10 -11.20
C ALA A 22 -10.42 -11.59 -11.11
N ASP A 23 -10.64 -12.33 -12.22
CA ASP A 23 -10.31 -13.76 -12.29
C ASP A 23 -8.80 -14.04 -12.15
N ALA A 24 -7.98 -13.06 -12.56
CA ALA A 24 -6.53 -13.15 -12.42
C ALA A 24 -6.10 -12.74 -11.02
N VAL A 25 -5.10 -13.43 -10.45
CA VAL A 25 -4.58 -13.15 -9.08
C VAL A 25 -3.74 -11.87 -9.02
N TRP A 26 -3.11 -11.49 -10.14
CA TRP A 26 -2.14 -10.40 -10.18
C TRP A 26 -2.67 -9.00 -9.79
N PRO A 27 -3.92 -8.58 -10.08
CA PRO A 27 -4.42 -7.26 -9.71
C PRO A 27 -4.55 -7.10 -8.20
N PHE A 28 -5.08 -8.12 -7.52
CA PHE A 28 -5.14 -8.16 -6.06
C PHE A 28 -3.74 -8.17 -5.46
N ALA A 29 -2.84 -8.99 -6.00
CA ALA A 29 -1.44 -9.05 -5.54
C ALA A 29 -0.71 -7.71 -5.68
N LEU A 30 -0.90 -6.99 -6.79
CA LEU A 30 -0.29 -5.67 -7.00
C LEU A 30 -0.88 -4.63 -6.04
N PHE A 31 -2.20 -4.65 -5.83
CA PHE A 31 -2.86 -3.76 -4.89
C PHE A 31 -2.37 -3.96 -3.45
N THR A 32 -2.32 -5.21 -3.00
CA THR A 32 -1.83 -5.55 -1.66
C THR A 32 -0.35 -5.22 -1.51
N LEU A 33 0.48 -5.50 -2.52
CA LEU A 33 1.89 -5.13 -2.52
C LEU A 33 2.10 -3.62 -2.33
N ALA A 34 1.31 -2.79 -3.02
CA ALA A 34 1.35 -1.34 -2.84
C ALA A 34 0.92 -0.89 -1.43
N MET A 35 -0.13 -1.50 -0.87
CA MET A 35 -0.59 -1.22 0.50
C MET A 35 0.46 -1.62 1.55
N VAL A 36 1.10 -2.77 1.39
CA VAL A 36 2.14 -3.27 2.31
C VAL A 36 3.39 -2.38 2.25
N ALA A 37 3.79 -1.92 1.06
CA ALA A 37 4.88 -0.96 0.90
C ALA A 37 4.62 0.36 1.64
N ALA A 38 3.41 0.90 1.49
CA ALA A 38 2.99 2.12 2.17
C ALA A 38 2.99 1.93 3.70
N ALA A 39 2.55 0.77 4.19
CA ALA A 39 2.61 0.43 5.60
C ALA A 39 4.07 0.35 6.11
N GLY A 40 4.99 -0.23 5.33
CA GLY A 40 6.43 -0.25 5.64
C GLY A 40 7.04 1.15 5.74
N TRP A 41 6.67 2.06 4.82
CA TRP A 41 7.08 3.46 4.87
C TRP A 41 6.58 4.15 6.14
N GLU A 42 5.30 3.99 6.47
CA GLU A 42 4.70 4.62 7.64
C GLU A 42 5.27 4.06 8.95
N TRP A 43 5.51 2.74 9.00
CA TRP A 43 6.22 2.12 10.12
C TRP A 43 7.64 2.68 10.29
N GLY A 44 8.37 2.90 9.20
CA GLY A 44 9.69 3.52 9.27
C GLY A 44 9.64 4.92 9.90
N ARG A 45 8.67 5.73 9.49
CA ARG A 45 8.46 7.08 10.05
C ARG A 45 8.11 7.04 11.54
N LEU A 46 7.28 6.07 11.97
CA LEU A 46 6.95 5.87 13.38
C LEU A 46 8.17 5.45 14.22
N ASN A 47 9.13 4.75 13.63
CA ASN A 47 10.40 4.39 14.28
C ASN A 47 11.46 5.50 14.23
N GLY A 48 11.11 6.71 13.77
CA GLY A 48 12.03 7.85 13.71
C GLY A 48 12.95 7.87 12.49
N LEU A 49 12.80 6.95 11.53
CA LEU A 49 13.50 7.01 10.24
C LEU A 49 12.88 8.16 9.42
N ARG A 50 13.65 9.22 9.18
CA ARG A 50 13.21 10.39 8.40
C ARG A 50 13.62 10.26 6.93
N ASP A 51 12.75 10.77 6.05
CA ASP A 51 12.94 10.93 4.60
C ASP A 51 13.42 9.67 3.87
N ILE A 52 14.73 9.49 3.73
CA ILE A 52 15.35 8.40 2.95
C ILE A 52 15.22 7.06 3.69
N GLY A 53 15.36 7.05 5.03
CA GLY A 53 15.32 5.80 5.80
C GLY A 53 13.96 5.08 5.73
N ALA A 54 12.88 5.85 5.73
CA ALA A 54 11.52 5.30 5.56
C ALA A 54 11.28 4.78 4.14
N LEU A 55 11.83 5.45 3.11
CA LEU A 55 11.75 4.99 1.72
C LEU A 55 12.54 3.70 1.50
N VAL A 56 13.73 3.59 2.11
CA VAL A 56 14.53 2.36 2.07
C VAL A 56 13.78 1.21 2.73
N LEU A 57 13.14 1.44 3.88
CA LEU A 57 12.35 0.41 4.54
C LEU A 57 11.17 -0.06 3.68
N ALA A 58 10.46 0.86 3.04
CA ALA A 58 9.40 0.53 2.10
C ALA A 58 9.91 -0.30 0.90
N ALA A 59 11.08 0.05 0.37
CA ALA A 59 11.71 -0.68 -0.72
C ALA A 59 12.16 -2.09 -0.31
N ILE A 60 12.69 -2.25 0.91
CA ILE A 60 13.05 -3.57 1.47
C ILE A 60 11.80 -4.44 1.61
N VAL A 61 10.71 -3.89 2.17
CA VAL A 61 9.44 -4.59 2.31
C VAL A 61 8.90 -5.03 0.96
N LEU A 62 8.92 -4.14 -0.04
CA LEU A 62 8.55 -4.48 -1.43
C LEU A 62 9.40 -5.62 -2.00
N ALA A 63 10.72 -5.54 -1.87
CA ALA A 63 11.64 -6.54 -2.40
C ALA A 63 11.40 -7.92 -1.75
N LEU A 64 11.15 -7.96 -0.44
CA LEU A 64 10.84 -9.19 0.28
C LEU A 64 9.51 -9.82 -0.17
N CYS A 65 8.47 -9.02 -0.40
CA CYS A 65 7.18 -9.51 -0.86
C CYS A 65 7.18 -9.99 -2.33
N ILE A 66 8.07 -9.45 -3.17
CA ILE A 66 8.22 -9.93 -4.56
C ILE A 66 9.05 -11.23 -4.61
N GLY A 67 9.98 -11.41 -3.67
CA GLY A 67 10.87 -12.58 -3.63
C GLY A 67 10.32 -13.80 -2.87
N SER A 68 9.14 -13.69 -2.24
CA SER A 68 8.45 -14.76 -1.49
C SER A 68 7.49 -15.55 -2.36
#